data_AF-A0A3M1MV05-F1
#
_entry.id   AF-A0A3M1MV05-F1
#
_cell.length_a   1.000
_cell.length_b   1.000
_cell.length_c   1.000
_cell.angle_alpha   90.00
_cell.angle_beta   90.00
_cell.angle_gamma   90.00
#
_symmetry.space_group_name_H-M   'P 1'
#
loop_
_entity.id
_entity.type
_entity.pdbx_description
1 polymer ?
#
loop_
_entity_poly.entity_id
_entity_poly.type
_entity_poly.pdbx_seq_one_letter_code
_entity_poly.pdbx_strand_id
1 'polypeptide(L)' 'MTASGEFDEKRRLQASDWMWSLVMDGLKDLFRHDRNVEALLPQLQDAVARGTTTPGAAARRLLEAFKRH' A
#
# COMPACT_ATOMS: atom_id res chain seq x y z
N MET A 1 4.07 36.40 21.75
CA MET A 1 3.73 36.02 20.36
C MET A 1 4.80 35.02 19.95
N THR A 2 4.58 33.70 19.96
CA THR A 2 4.35 32.90 18.73
C THR A 2 3.89 31.44 18.99
N ALA A 3 3.36 31.09 20.17
CA ALA A 3 2.98 29.69 20.46
C ALA A 3 1.84 29.13 19.56
N SER A 4 0.95 30.00 19.06
CA SER A 4 -0.19 29.63 18.22
C SER A 4 0.22 29.25 16.79
N GLY A 5 1.15 29.99 16.18
CA GLY A 5 1.57 29.73 14.79
C GLY A 5 2.30 28.40 14.63
N GLU A 6 3.16 28.02 15.58
CA GLU A 6 3.84 26.72 15.56
C GLU A 6 2.88 25.54 15.78
N PHE A 7 1.81 25.74 16.56
CA PHE A 7 0.80 24.71 16.82
C PHE A 7 -0.09 24.47 15.59
N ASP A 8 -0.49 25.53 14.89
CA ASP A 8 -1.28 25.43 13.67
C ASP A 8 -0.49 24.77 12.53
N GLU A 9 0.80 25.10 12.41
CA GLU A 9 1.69 24.44 11.44
C GLU A 9 1.84 22.94 11.73
N LYS A 10 2.08 22.56 12.99
CA LYS A 10 2.15 21.14 13.39
C LYS A 10 0.85 20.39 13.08
N ARG A 11 -0.31 21.00 13.32
CA ARG A 11 -1.60 20.39 13.04
C ARG A 11 -1.81 20.17 11.54
N ARG A 12 -1.37 21.12 10.71
CA ARG A 12 -1.44 21.00 9.25
C ARG A 12 -0.59 19.83 8.75
N LEU A 13 0.64 19.69 9.26
CA LEU A 13 1.51 18.57 8.93
C LEU A 13 0.88 17.23 9.36
N GLN A 14 0.37 17.15 10.59
CA GLN A 14 -0.31 15.95 11.09
C GLN A 14 -1.54 15.58 10.26
N ALA A 15 -2.34 16.56 9.84
CA ALA A 15 -3.51 16.30 9.00
C ALA A 15 -3.11 15.71 7.63
N SER A 16 -2.01 16.21 7.05
CA SER A 16 -1.45 15.66 5.80
C SER A 16 -0.93 14.24 5.99
N ASP A 17 -0.19 13.97 7.07
CA ASP A 17 0.33 12.63 7.38
C ASP A 17 -0.82 11.64 7.64
N TRP A 18 -1.85 12.08 8.34
CA TRP A 18 -3.06 11.28 8.59
C TRP A 18 -3.79 10.96 7.29
N MET A 19 -3.96 11.94 6.41
CA MET A 19 -4.57 11.74 5.10
C MET A 19 -3.80 10.68 4.29
N TRP A 20 -2.46 10.75 4.26
CA TRP A 20 -1.65 9.74 3.58
C TRP A 20 -1.78 8.35 4.21
N SER A 21 -1.90 8.27 5.54
CA SER A 21 -2.13 6.99 6.22
C SER A 21 -3.45 6.35 5.76
N LEU A 22 -4.53 7.13 5.69
CA LEU A 22 -5.83 6.67 5.18
C LEU A 22 -5.77 6.23 3.72
N VAL A 23 -5.04 6.96 2.87
CA VAL A 23 -4.83 6.59 1.46
C VAL A 23 -4.11 5.25 1.37
N MET A 24 -3.04 5.05 2.15
CA MET A 24 -2.28 3.81 2.14
C MET A 24 -3.10 2.62 2.63
N ASP A 25 -3.89 2.80 3.68
CA ASP A 25 -4.80 1.76 4.19
C ASP A 25 -5.87 1.41 3.14
N GLY A 26 -6.51 2.42 2.55
CA GLY A 26 -7.49 2.23 1.48
C GLY A 26 -6.91 1.52 0.26
N LEU A 27 -5.71 1.91 -0.21
CA LEU A 27 -5.02 1.24 -1.31
C LEU A 27 -4.70 -0.22 -1.00
N LYS A 28 -4.27 -0.51 0.23
CA LYS A 28 -3.96 -1.87 0.68
C LYS A 28 -5.21 -2.75 0.71
N ASP A 29 -6.34 -2.22 1.16
CA ASP A 29 -7.61 -2.93 1.16
C ASP A 29 -8.14 -3.15 -0.25
N LEU A 30 -8.13 -2.13 -1.11
CA LEU A 30 -8.50 -2.26 -2.52
C LEU A 30 -7.65 -3.30 -3.25
N PHE A 31 -6.34 -3.28 -3.01
CA PHE A 31 -5.41 -4.23 -3.61
C PHE A 31 -5.70 -5.68 -3.17
N ARG A 32 -5.99 -5.90 -1.88
CA ARG A 32 -6.27 -7.25 -1.35
C ARG A 32 -7.60 -7.84 -1.81
N HIS A 33 -8.60 -7.00 -2.05
CA HIS A 33 -9.93 -7.42 -2.49
C HIS A 33 -10.09 -7.42 -4.02
N ASP A 34 -9.05 -7.04 -4.75
CA ASP A 34 -9.06 -7.19 -6.20
C ASP A 34 -9.05 -8.67 -6.61
N ARG A 35 -9.99 -9.07 -7.47
CA ARG A 35 -10.16 -10.49 -7.86
C ARG A 35 -8.94 -11.07 -8.56
N ASN A 36 -8.20 -10.26 -9.33
CA ASN A 36 -7.01 -10.74 -10.04
C ASN A 36 -5.82 -10.90 -9.07
N VAL A 37 -5.69 -9.98 -8.12
CA VAL A 37 -4.70 -10.09 -7.03
C VAL A 37 -5.02 -11.29 -6.14
N GLU A 38 -6.26 -11.42 -5.67
CA GLU A 38 -6.71 -12.51 -4.80
C GLU A 38 -6.43 -13.89 -5.42
N ALA A 39 -6.68 -14.05 -6.72
CA ALA A 39 -6.43 -15.28 -7.44
C ALA A 39 -4.93 -15.64 -7.54
N LEU A 40 -4.03 -14.65 -7.64
CA LEU A 40 -2.59 -14.86 -7.82
C LEU A 40 -1.80 -14.91 -6.50
N LEU A 41 -2.33 -14.29 -5.45
CA LEU A 41 -1.61 -14.06 -4.20
C LEU A 41 -1.10 -15.36 -3.53
N PRO A 42 -1.92 -16.44 -3.36
CA PRO A 42 -1.45 -17.65 -2.70
C PRO A 42 -0.30 -18.33 -3.46
N GLN A 43 -0.42 -18.41 -4.79
CA GLN A 43 0.61 -19.02 -5.64
C GLN A 43 1.94 -18.25 -5.57
N LEU A 44 1.88 -16.93 -5.60
CA LEU A 44 3.09 -16.11 -5.56
C LEU A 44 3.74 -16.09 -4.18
N GLN A 45 2.96 -16.15 -3.10
CA GLN A 45 3.50 -16.33 -1.75
C GLN A 45 4.26 -17.65 -1.60
N ASP A 46 3.67 -18.76 -2.06
CA ASP A 46 4.32 -20.07 -2.04
C ASP A 46 5.58 -20.10 -2.91
N ALA A 47 5.54 -19.53 -4.12
CA ALA A 47 6.70 -19.44 -4.99
C ALA A 47 7.86 -18.61 -4.39
N VAL A 48 7.55 -17.54 -3.64
CA VAL A 48 8.55 -16.75 -2.90
C VAL A 48 9.12 -17.56 -1.74
N ALA A 49 8.27 -18.22 -0.95
CA ALA A 49 8.70 -19.04 0.19
C ALA A 49 9.61 -20.19 -0.22
N ARG A 50 9.36 -20.79 -1.41
CA ARG A 50 10.19 -21.87 -1.99
C ARG A 50 11.42 -21.36 -2.74
N GLY A 51 11.59 -20.05 -2.90
CA GLY A 51 12.69 -19.46 -3.68
C GLY A 51 12.57 -19.68 -5.20
N THR A 52 11.40 -20.09 -5.70
CA THR A 52 11.13 -20.25 -7.14
C THR A 52 10.94 -18.90 -7.85
N THR A 53 10.61 -17.84 -7.10
CA THR A 53 10.64 -16.46 -7.60
C THR A 53 11.15 -15.50 -6.52
N THR A 54 11.65 -14.34 -6.95
CA THR A 54 12.10 -13.31 -6.01
C THR A 54 10.91 -12.49 -5.47
N PRO A 55 10.99 -11.95 -4.24
CA PRO A 55 9.94 -11.09 -3.71
C PRO A 55 9.59 -9.91 -4.63
N GLY A 56 10.60 -9.28 -5.25
CA GLY A 56 10.40 -8.16 -6.17
C GLY A 56 9.66 -8.56 -7.45
N ALA A 57 9.94 -9.73 -8.02
CA ALA A 57 9.24 -10.23 -9.20
C ALA A 57 7.77 -10.58 -8.88
N ALA A 58 7.51 -11.23 -7.76
CA ALA A 58 6.16 -11.52 -7.29
C ALA A 58 5.35 -10.25 -7.04
N ALA A 59 5.93 -9.27 -6.33
CA ALA A 59 5.28 -7.98 -6.07
C ALA A 59 4.93 -7.26 -7.37
N ARG A 60 5.86 -7.22 -8.34
CA ARG A 60 5.58 -6.63 -9.65
C ARG A 60 4.42 -7.32 -10.35
N ARG A 61 4.36 -8.66 -10.33
CA ARG A 61 3.26 -9.41 -10.96
C ARG A 61 1.91 -9.11 -10.32
N LEU A 62 1.84 -8.99 -9.00
CA LEU A 62 0.61 -8.60 -8.30
C LEU A 62 0.20 -7.16 -8.65
N LEU A 63 1.15 -6.22 -8.69
CA LEU A 63 0.88 -4.83 -9.09
C LEU A 63 0.38 -4.74 -10.54
N GLU A 64 0.93 -5.53 -11.46
CA GLU A 64 0.45 -5.58 -12.84
C GLU A 64 -0.92 -6.24 -12.95
N ALA A 65 -1.25 -7.21 -12.11
CA ALA A 65 -2.61 -7.78 -12.04
C ALA A 65 -3.64 -6.74 -11.58
N PHE A 66 -3.28 -5.91 -10.60
CA PHE A 66 -4.12 -4.83 -10.09
C PHE A 66 -4.34 -3.69 -11.10
N LYS A 67 -3.36 -3.40 -11.97
CA LYS A 67 -3.45 -2.31 -12.97
C LYS A 67 -4.30 -2.62 -14.20
N ARG A 68 -4.60 -3.89 -14.48
CA ARG A 68 -5.24 -4.33 -15.75
C ARG A 68 -6.77 -4.16 -15.78
N HIS A 69 -7.30 -3.17 -15.05
CA HIS A 69 -8.71 -2.75 -15.11
C HIS A 69 -8.94 -1.69 -16.18
#